data_AF-A0A7Z9F2P2-F1
#
_entry.id   AF-A0A7Z9F2P2-F1
#
_cell.length_a   1.000
_cell.length_b   1.000
_cell.length_c   1.000
_cell.angle_alpha   90.00
_cell.angle_beta   90.00
_cell.angle_gamma   90.00
#
_symmetry.space_group_name_H-M   'P 1'
#
loop_
_entity.id
_entity.type
_entity.pdbx_description
1 polymer ?
#
loop_
_entity_poly.entity_id
_entity_poly.type
_entity_poly.pdbx_seq_one_letter_code
_entity_poly.pdbx_strand_id
1 'polypeptide(L)'
;VRALNISELPLVAEDRRMVPPERFDVKVMSMGFFQENEDEAIIWRGPMVHNAINQFLQSTDWGELDYLIIDLPPGTSDAPLTIMQALDMDGFVVVTTPQQLAMIDAKRSINMIRKLHVNVLGVVENFSGEIFGTGGGEQLAQEMDLNFLGRLEMRTDYRDTSKPTVLNSNTVLNEFQSIVDGMKAGLEAVEVEAD
;
A
#
# COMPACT_ATOMS: atom_id res chain seq x y z
N VAL A 1 -10.00 -9.62 -5.66
CA VAL A 1 -8.65 -9.40 -5.08
C VAL A 1 -8.03 -10.72 -4.63
N ARG A 2 -7.04 -11.21 -5.39
CA ARG A 2 -6.46 -12.56 -5.21
C ARG A 2 -5.77 -12.75 -3.85
N ALA A 3 -5.05 -11.75 -3.34
CA ALA A 3 -4.34 -11.84 -2.07
C ALA A 3 -5.24 -12.13 -0.86
N LEU A 4 -6.49 -11.65 -0.90
CA LEU A 4 -7.51 -11.90 0.13
C LEU A 4 -8.50 -12.99 -0.29
N ASN A 5 -8.32 -13.59 -1.47
CA ASN A 5 -9.23 -14.56 -2.05
C ASN A 5 -10.69 -14.04 -2.16
N ILE A 6 -10.85 -12.78 -2.56
CA ILE A 6 -12.16 -12.15 -2.79
C ILE A 6 -12.43 -12.16 -4.28
N SER A 7 -13.58 -12.69 -4.70
CA SER A 7 -14.04 -12.68 -6.09
C SER A 7 -15.42 -12.03 -6.26
N GLU A 8 -16.10 -11.76 -5.14
CA GLU A 8 -17.36 -11.05 -5.10
C GLU A 8 -17.17 -9.62 -5.62
N LEU A 9 -18.11 -9.17 -6.45
CA LEU A 9 -18.17 -7.79 -6.92
C LEU A 9 -18.79 -6.89 -5.84
N PRO A 10 -18.43 -5.60 -5.79
CA PRO A 10 -19.10 -4.66 -4.91
C PRO A 10 -20.59 -4.57 -5.25
N LEU A 11 -21.44 -4.54 -4.23
CA LEU A 11 -22.88 -4.32 -4.40
C LEU A 11 -23.15 -2.83 -4.62
N VAL A 12 -24.26 -2.50 -5.25
CA VAL A 12 -24.73 -1.10 -5.37
C VAL A 12 -25.95 -0.95 -4.47
N ALA A 13 -25.84 -0.10 -3.46
CA ALA A 13 -26.93 0.22 -2.54
C ALA A 13 -27.98 1.14 -3.20
N GLU A 14 -29.13 1.30 -2.55
CA GLU A 14 -30.24 2.12 -3.08
C GLU A 14 -29.86 3.59 -3.29
N ASP A 15 -28.94 4.11 -2.47
CA ASP A 15 -28.37 5.45 -2.57
C ASP A 15 -27.27 5.59 -3.65
N ARG A 16 -27.06 4.53 -4.45
CA ARG A 16 -26.04 4.40 -5.50
C ARG A 16 -24.59 4.35 -5.00
N ARG A 17 -24.34 4.22 -3.69
CA ARG A 17 -23.00 3.93 -3.18
C ARG A 17 -22.65 2.46 -3.39
N MET A 18 -21.36 2.19 -3.59
CA MET A 18 -20.80 0.85 -3.72
C MET A 18 -20.52 0.29 -2.33
N VAL A 19 -21.05 -0.88 -2.01
CA VAL A 19 -20.72 -1.61 -0.79
C VAL A 19 -19.57 -2.57 -1.11
N PRO A 20 -18.37 -2.37 -0.54
CA PRO A 20 -17.21 -3.18 -0.86
C PRO A 20 -17.38 -4.61 -0.33
N PRO A 21 -16.88 -5.63 -1.05
CA PRO A 21 -16.75 -6.96 -0.48
C PRO A 21 -15.78 -6.94 0.72
N GLU A 22 -16.03 -7.82 1.68
CA GLU A 22 -15.29 -7.92 2.92
C GLU A 22 -14.85 -9.37 3.16
N ARG A 23 -13.60 -9.53 3.60
CA ARG A 23 -13.10 -10.83 4.07
C ARG A 23 -11.99 -10.62 5.09
N PHE A 24 -11.96 -11.48 6.11
CA PHE A 24 -11.03 -11.35 7.24
C PHE A 24 -11.13 -9.98 7.93
N ASP A 25 -12.34 -9.42 8.00
CA ASP A 25 -12.62 -8.09 8.59
C ASP A 25 -11.94 -6.92 7.84
N VAL A 26 -11.58 -7.14 6.56
CA VAL A 26 -10.98 -6.14 5.68
C VAL A 26 -11.91 -5.91 4.49
N LYS A 27 -12.39 -4.66 4.36
CA LYS A 27 -13.15 -4.18 3.21
C LYS A 27 -12.19 -3.83 2.07
N VAL A 28 -12.54 -4.16 0.84
CA VAL A 28 -11.64 -3.97 -0.30
C VAL A 28 -12.37 -3.42 -1.52
N MET A 29 -11.78 -2.41 -2.15
CA MET A 29 -12.12 -1.97 -3.51
C MET A 29 -10.91 -2.13 -4.42
N SER A 30 -11.15 -2.61 -5.63
CA SER A 30 -10.09 -2.81 -6.62
C SER A 30 -10.64 -2.56 -8.02
N MET A 31 -9.82 -1.96 -8.88
CA MET A 31 -10.13 -1.80 -10.30
C MET A 31 -10.39 -3.14 -10.98
N GLY A 32 -9.78 -4.22 -10.50
CA GLY A 32 -9.97 -5.56 -11.03
C GLY A 32 -11.41 -6.07 -10.92
N PHE A 33 -12.27 -5.49 -10.07
CA PHE A 33 -13.69 -5.84 -10.02
C PHE A 33 -14.48 -5.35 -11.23
N PHE A 34 -13.99 -4.33 -11.93
CA PHE A 34 -14.68 -3.73 -13.08
C PHE A 34 -14.12 -4.24 -14.42
N GLN A 35 -13.22 -5.21 -14.36
CA GLN A 35 -12.65 -5.87 -15.53
C GLN A 35 -13.54 -7.06 -15.91
N GLU A 36 -14.20 -6.99 -17.06
CA GLU A 36 -15.08 -8.06 -17.56
C GLU A 36 -14.29 -9.31 -17.99
N ASN A 37 -13.04 -9.13 -18.43
CA ASN A 37 -12.16 -10.19 -18.92
C ASN A 37 -10.75 -10.04 -18.35
N GLU A 38 -10.30 -11.00 -17.53
CA GLU A 38 -8.96 -10.98 -16.92
C GLU A 38 -7.82 -11.06 -17.95
N ASP A 39 -8.06 -11.60 -19.15
CA ASP A 39 -7.06 -11.72 -20.21
C ASP A 39 -6.86 -10.41 -21.01
N GLU A 40 -7.75 -9.42 -20.84
CA GLU A 40 -7.64 -8.14 -21.52
C GLU A 40 -6.69 -7.17 -20.80
N ALA A 41 -5.71 -6.66 -21.52
CA ALA A 41 -4.85 -5.59 -21.02
C ALA A 41 -5.60 -4.25 -21.05
N ILE A 42 -6.00 -3.74 -19.88
CA ILE A 42 -6.59 -2.41 -19.76
C ILE A 42 -5.48 -1.36 -19.77
N ILE A 43 -5.50 -0.45 -20.75
CA ILE A 43 -4.61 0.71 -20.79
C ILE A 43 -5.17 1.81 -19.89
N TRP A 44 -4.66 1.89 -18.66
CA TRP A 44 -5.02 2.95 -17.72
C TRP A 44 -4.38 4.28 -18.13
N ARG A 45 -5.18 5.18 -18.69
CA ARG A 45 -4.78 6.58 -18.92
C ARG A 45 -4.98 7.39 -17.65
N GLY A 46 -4.14 8.40 -17.42
CA GLY A 46 -4.18 9.27 -16.22
C GLY A 46 -5.58 9.70 -15.78
N PRO A 47 -6.45 10.22 -16.67
CA PRO A 47 -7.81 10.62 -16.31
C PRO A 47 -8.68 9.47 -15.78
N MET A 48 -8.49 8.25 -16.27
CA MET A 48 -9.25 7.09 -15.78
C MET A 48 -8.81 6.71 -14.37
N VAL A 49 -7.51 6.74 -14.09
CA VAL A 49 -6.97 6.51 -12.74
C VAL A 49 -7.51 7.54 -11.77
N HIS A 50 -7.51 8.82 -12.17
CA HIS A 50 -8.03 9.91 -11.34
C HIS A 50 -9.53 9.74 -11.02
N ASN A 51 -10.35 9.49 -12.05
CA ASN A 51 -11.79 9.29 -11.87
C ASN A 51 -12.09 8.09 -10.96
N ALA A 52 -11.34 7.00 -11.15
CA ALA A 52 -11.61 5.78 -10.42
C ALA A 52 -11.13 5.85 -8.96
N ILE A 53 -10.04 6.57 -8.67
CA ILE A 53 -9.65 6.96 -7.30
C ILE A 53 -10.79 7.76 -6.64
N ASN A 54 -11.26 8.83 -7.29
CA ASN A 54 -12.34 9.65 -6.74
C ASN A 54 -13.61 8.82 -6.51
N GLN A 55 -13.94 7.91 -7.43
CA GLN A 55 -15.07 7.02 -7.28
C GLN A 55 -14.91 6.08 -6.07
N PHE A 56 -13.71 5.54 -5.83
CA PHE A 56 -13.47 4.69 -4.67
C PHE A 56 -13.58 5.46 -3.35
N LEU A 57 -13.13 6.71 -3.32
CA LEU A 57 -13.15 7.53 -2.11
C LEU A 57 -14.55 8.10 -1.81
N GLN A 58 -15.26 8.59 -2.83
CA GLN A 58 -16.51 9.32 -2.66
C GLN A 58 -17.76 8.43 -2.81
N SER A 59 -17.68 7.38 -3.62
CA SER A 59 -18.84 6.56 -4.01
C SER A 59 -18.80 5.15 -3.41
N THR A 60 -17.90 4.88 -2.46
CA THR A 60 -17.88 3.61 -1.71
C THR A 60 -18.38 3.87 -0.29
N ASP A 61 -19.27 3.00 0.19
CA ASP A 61 -19.67 2.97 1.59
C ASP A 61 -18.66 2.19 2.41
N TRP A 62 -17.60 2.89 2.85
CA TRP A 62 -16.57 2.30 3.71
C TRP A 62 -17.06 2.05 5.14
N GLY A 63 -18.13 2.73 5.57
CA GLY A 63 -18.52 2.80 6.98
C GLY A 63 -17.43 3.45 7.85
N GLU A 64 -17.43 3.12 9.14
CA GLU A 64 -16.36 3.51 10.06
C GLU A 64 -15.10 2.67 9.77
N LEU A 65 -13.95 3.33 9.73
CA LEU A 65 -12.63 2.71 9.51
C LEU A 65 -11.63 3.29 10.51
N ASP A 66 -10.82 2.42 11.11
CA ASP A 66 -9.62 2.85 11.84
C ASP A 66 -8.48 3.22 10.89
N TYR A 67 -8.38 2.53 9.75
CA TYR A 67 -7.34 2.75 8.74
C TYR A 67 -7.87 2.54 7.32
N LEU A 68 -7.45 3.42 6.39
CA LEU A 68 -7.63 3.24 4.95
C LEU A 68 -6.26 3.07 4.28
N ILE A 69 -5.94 1.86 3.82
CA ILE A 69 -4.69 1.57 3.12
C ILE A 69 -4.93 1.65 1.61
N ILE A 70 -4.08 2.42 0.92
CA ILE A 70 -4.17 2.63 -0.53
C ILE A 70 -2.92 2.05 -1.19
N ASP A 71 -3.10 0.98 -1.98
CA ASP A 71 -2.03 0.40 -2.79
C ASP A 71 -1.90 1.17 -4.12
N LEU A 72 -0.78 1.84 -4.30
CA LEU A 72 -0.53 2.72 -5.44
C LEU A 72 0.27 1.99 -6.53
N PRO A 73 -0.01 2.24 -7.81
CA PRO A 73 0.86 1.75 -8.88
C PRO A 73 2.28 2.31 -8.69
N PRO A 74 3.32 1.59 -9.13
CA PRO A 74 4.70 1.96 -8.86
C PRO A 74 5.10 3.28 -9.53
N GLY A 75 6.11 3.94 -8.93
CA GLY A 75 6.77 5.11 -9.49
C GLY A 75 6.18 6.45 -9.06
N THR A 76 6.66 7.53 -9.69
CA THR A 76 6.28 8.92 -9.38
C THR A 76 5.20 9.44 -10.34
N SER A 77 4.22 8.60 -10.67
CA SER A 77 3.19 8.90 -11.66
C SER A 77 2.04 9.75 -11.09
N ASP A 78 1.00 9.99 -11.89
CA ASP A 78 -0.17 10.81 -11.52
C ASP A 78 -1.00 10.24 -10.36
N ALA A 79 -0.89 8.94 -10.07
CA ALA A 79 -1.73 8.29 -9.06
C ALA A 79 -1.40 8.73 -7.61
N PRO A 80 -0.13 8.65 -7.14
CA PRO A 80 0.25 9.25 -5.86
C PRO A 80 -0.13 10.72 -5.75
N LEU A 81 0.09 11.51 -6.82
CA LEU A 81 -0.28 12.93 -6.86
C LEU A 81 -1.78 13.15 -6.69
N THR A 82 -2.59 12.34 -7.39
CA THR A 82 -4.05 12.42 -7.28
C THR A 82 -4.51 12.11 -5.86
N ILE A 83 -3.95 11.08 -5.23
CA ILE A 83 -4.32 10.71 -3.85
C ILE A 83 -3.97 11.83 -2.87
N MET A 84 -2.76 12.38 -2.96
CA MET A 84 -2.33 13.52 -2.13
C MET A 84 -3.15 14.80 -2.37
N GLN A 85 -3.84 14.91 -3.51
CA GLN A 85 -4.77 16.02 -3.79
C GLN A 85 -6.20 15.74 -3.36
N ALA A 86 -6.59 14.47 -3.31
CA ALA A 86 -7.96 14.04 -3.01
C ALA A 86 -8.19 13.81 -1.51
N LEU A 87 -7.14 13.45 -0.77
CA LEU A 87 -7.18 13.14 0.66
C LEU A 87 -6.13 13.96 1.41
N ASP A 88 -6.46 14.29 2.65
CA ASP A 88 -5.45 14.64 3.64
C ASP A 88 -4.82 13.33 4.13
N MET A 89 -3.54 13.12 3.86
CA MET A 89 -2.87 11.83 4.04
C MET A 89 -1.99 11.87 5.29
N ASP A 90 -2.20 10.91 6.21
CA ASP A 90 -1.38 10.80 7.42
C ASP A 90 0.08 10.43 7.11
N GLY A 91 0.29 9.65 6.04
CA GLY A 91 1.62 9.42 5.52
C GLY A 91 1.76 8.29 4.51
N PHE A 92 2.99 8.12 4.03
CA PHE A 92 3.38 7.10 3.07
C PHE A 92 4.34 6.09 3.70
N VAL A 93 4.17 4.82 3.34
CA VAL A 93 5.19 3.78 3.53
C VAL A 93 5.83 3.50 2.18
N VAL A 94 7.16 3.61 2.12
CA VAL A 94 7.90 3.37 0.88
C VAL A 94 8.49 1.96 0.90
N VAL A 95 8.08 1.13 -0.04
CA VAL A 95 8.62 -0.22 -0.22
C VAL A 95 9.72 -0.19 -1.27
N THR A 96 10.88 -0.76 -0.94
CA THR A 96 12.00 -0.94 -1.88
C THR A 96 12.56 -2.35 -1.78
N THR A 97 13.57 -2.69 -2.58
CA THR A 97 14.31 -3.94 -2.49
C THR A 97 15.79 -3.63 -2.26
N PRO A 98 16.63 -4.62 -1.87
CA PRO A 98 18.05 -4.39 -1.63
C PRO A 98 18.84 -3.87 -2.85
N GLN A 99 18.27 -3.92 -4.06
CA GLN A 99 18.98 -3.57 -5.27
C GLN A 99 19.05 -2.04 -5.47
N GLN A 100 20.22 -1.56 -5.89
CA GLN A 100 20.50 -0.14 -6.07
C GLN A 100 19.49 0.58 -6.98
N LEU A 101 18.99 -0.09 -8.02
CA LEU A 101 18.00 0.49 -8.93
C LEU A 101 16.68 0.80 -8.19
N ALA A 102 16.19 -0.15 -7.38
CA ALA A 102 14.97 0.04 -6.59
C ALA A 102 15.15 1.15 -5.54
N MET A 103 16.35 1.27 -4.95
CA MET A 103 16.66 2.36 -4.02
C MET A 103 16.59 3.74 -4.70
N ILE A 104 17.11 3.86 -5.93
CA ILE A 104 17.07 5.12 -6.69
C ILE A 104 15.62 5.56 -6.95
N ASP A 105 14.75 4.62 -7.33
CA ASP A 105 13.35 4.93 -7.61
C ASP A 105 12.54 5.22 -6.34
N ALA A 106 12.81 4.49 -5.25
CA ALA A 106 12.25 4.79 -3.93
C ALA A 106 12.70 6.18 -3.44
N LYS A 107 13.98 6.54 -3.61
CA LYS A 107 14.52 7.87 -3.29
C LYS A 107 13.80 8.98 -4.05
N ARG A 108 13.52 8.80 -5.34
CA ARG A 108 12.74 9.76 -6.14
C ARG A 108 11.33 9.93 -5.60
N SER A 109 10.68 8.83 -5.22
CA SER A 109 9.33 8.83 -4.64
C SER A 109 9.29 9.56 -3.30
N ILE A 110 10.23 9.27 -2.39
CA ILE A 110 10.37 9.99 -1.11
C ILE A 110 10.53 11.49 -1.32
N ASN A 111 11.39 11.91 -2.26
CA ASN A 111 11.60 13.32 -2.56
C ASN A 111 10.35 13.99 -3.15
N MET A 112 9.55 13.27 -3.95
CA MET A 112 8.27 13.77 -4.46
C MET A 112 7.28 13.99 -3.32
N ILE A 113 7.13 13.00 -2.42
CA ILE A 113 6.22 13.06 -1.28
C ILE A 113 6.59 14.24 -0.36
N ARG A 114 7.88 14.39 -0.03
CA ARG A 114 8.38 15.53 0.76
C ARG A 114 8.11 16.90 0.13
N LYS A 115 8.23 17.02 -1.20
CA LYS A 115 7.92 18.28 -1.91
C LYS A 115 6.45 18.67 -1.81
N LEU A 116 5.58 17.71 -1.55
CA LEU A 116 4.15 17.92 -1.36
C LEU A 116 3.78 18.04 0.12
N HIS A 117 4.76 18.10 1.02
CA HIS A 117 4.59 18.27 2.46
C HIS A 117 3.76 17.15 3.11
N VAL A 118 3.83 15.94 2.54
CA VAL A 118 3.24 14.74 3.14
C VAL A 118 4.32 13.94 3.86
N ASN A 119 3.95 13.31 4.97
CA ASN A 119 4.87 12.52 5.79
C ASN A 119 5.22 11.18 5.14
N VAL A 120 6.46 10.74 5.35
CA VAL A 120 6.89 9.38 5.03
C VAL A 120 7.14 8.67 6.35
N LEU A 121 6.27 7.72 6.69
CA LEU A 121 6.30 6.99 7.97
C LEU A 121 7.54 6.11 8.08
N GLY A 122 8.05 5.62 6.95
CA GLY A 122 9.31 4.91 6.87
C GLY A 122 9.48 4.08 5.61
N VAL A 123 10.56 3.31 5.59
CA VAL A 123 10.97 2.45 4.48
C VAL A 123 10.89 0.98 4.89
N VAL A 124 10.26 0.16 4.05
CA VAL A 124 10.25 -1.31 4.15
C VAL A 124 11.14 -1.89 3.05
N GLU A 125 12.03 -2.82 3.41
CA GLU A 125 12.79 -3.60 2.44
C GLU A 125 12.08 -4.92 2.14
N ASN A 126 11.59 -5.09 0.91
CA ASN A 126 11.00 -6.34 0.44
C ASN A 126 12.02 -7.19 -0.32
N PHE A 127 11.79 -8.50 -0.37
CA PHE A 127 12.69 -9.48 -0.96
C PHE A 127 14.11 -9.36 -0.41
N SER A 128 14.27 -9.42 0.90
CA SER A 128 15.58 -9.53 1.55
C SER A 128 16.03 -10.98 1.66
N GLY A 129 17.34 -11.21 1.73
CA GLY A 129 17.93 -12.50 2.04
C GLY A 129 19.08 -12.88 1.11
N GLU A 130 19.57 -14.12 1.24
CA GLU A 130 20.79 -14.59 0.55
C GLU A 130 20.76 -14.38 -0.98
N ILE A 131 19.61 -14.58 -1.62
CA ILE A 131 19.47 -14.48 -3.08
C ILE A 131 19.40 -13.03 -3.56
N PHE A 132 18.74 -12.17 -2.79
CA PHE A 132 18.40 -10.81 -3.23
C PHE A 132 19.32 -9.75 -2.62
N GLY A 133 20.11 -10.11 -1.62
CA GLY A 133 20.89 -9.18 -0.80
C GLY A 133 20.08 -8.64 0.38
N THR A 134 20.69 -7.75 1.15
CA THR A 134 20.09 -7.11 2.32
C THR A 134 20.66 -5.71 2.54
N GLY A 135 19.88 -4.82 3.15
CA GLY A 135 20.37 -3.55 3.71
C GLY A 135 20.28 -2.34 2.78
N GLY A 136 19.79 -2.51 1.55
CA GLY A 136 19.54 -1.38 0.64
C GLY A 136 18.42 -0.46 1.13
N GLY A 137 17.33 -1.01 1.64
CA GLY A 137 16.24 -0.23 2.24
C GLY A 137 16.64 0.46 3.54
N GLU A 138 17.46 -0.20 4.36
CA GLU A 138 18.00 0.36 5.61
C GLU A 138 18.98 1.51 5.32
N GLN A 139 19.87 1.33 4.34
CA GLN A 139 20.73 2.40 3.85
C GLN A 139 19.92 3.58 3.31
N LEU A 140 18.88 3.31 2.51
CA LEU A 140 18.02 4.37 1.96
C LEU A 140 17.32 5.14 3.08
N ALA A 141 16.78 4.45 4.08
CA ALA A 141 16.15 5.08 5.23
C ALA A 141 17.12 6.01 5.96
N GLN A 142 18.35 5.55 6.21
CA GLN A 142 19.39 6.35 6.85
C GLN A 142 19.80 7.56 5.98
N GLU A 143 20.02 7.37 4.68
CA GLU A 143 20.37 8.46 3.75
C GLU A 143 19.29 9.54 3.67
N MET A 144 18.03 9.14 3.82
CA MET A 144 16.89 10.03 3.73
C MET A 144 16.44 10.57 5.07
N ASP A 145 17.05 10.17 6.19
CA ASP A 145 16.63 10.52 7.55
C ASP A 145 15.16 10.10 7.79
N LEU A 146 14.90 8.79 7.67
CA LEU A 146 13.60 8.15 7.84
C LEU A 146 13.74 6.89 8.70
N ASN A 147 12.62 6.46 9.28
CA ASN A 147 12.56 5.19 9.98
C ASN A 147 12.71 4.01 9.01
N PHE A 148 13.55 3.04 9.36
CA PHE A 148 13.55 1.74 8.73
C PHE A 148 12.54 0.84 9.47
N LEU A 149 11.43 0.51 8.81
CA LEU A 149 10.33 -0.23 9.42
C LEU A 149 10.58 -1.74 9.51
N GLY A 150 11.50 -2.24 8.69
CA GLY A 150 11.90 -3.64 8.71
C GLY A 150 12.09 -4.22 7.31
N ARG A 151 12.28 -5.54 7.30
CA ARG A 151 12.53 -6.31 6.09
C ARG A 151 11.61 -7.53 5.99
N LEU A 152 11.27 -7.89 4.76
CA LEU A 152 10.48 -9.06 4.43
C LEU A 152 11.32 -9.99 3.56
N GLU A 153 11.51 -11.23 4.01
CA GLU A 153 12.19 -12.26 3.22
C GLU A 153 11.23 -12.94 2.24
N MET A 154 11.76 -13.45 1.12
CA MET A 154 10.99 -14.34 0.26
C MET A 154 10.93 -15.74 0.87
N ARG A 155 9.74 -16.16 1.30
CA ARG A 155 9.51 -17.43 2.00
C ARG A 155 8.68 -18.41 1.16
N THR A 156 8.81 -19.70 1.43
CA THR A 156 7.98 -20.73 0.78
C THR A 156 6.51 -20.63 1.17
N ASP A 157 6.22 -20.05 2.33
CA ASP A 157 4.88 -19.83 2.87
C ASP A 157 3.98 -19.01 1.92
N TYR A 158 4.57 -18.12 1.12
CA TYR A 158 3.84 -17.32 0.12
C TYR A 158 3.26 -18.14 -1.04
N ARG A 159 3.59 -19.44 -1.14
CA ARG A 159 3.01 -20.35 -2.15
C ARG A 159 1.57 -20.73 -1.83
N ASP A 160 1.16 -20.69 -0.56
CA ASP A 160 -0.22 -20.91 -0.19
C ASP A 160 -1.01 -19.61 -0.35
N THR A 161 -1.90 -19.60 -1.35
CA THR A 161 -2.75 -18.45 -1.71
C THR A 161 -4.17 -18.57 -1.17
N SER A 162 -4.45 -19.53 -0.28
CA SER A 162 -5.80 -19.76 0.27
C SER A 162 -6.30 -18.60 1.13
N LYS A 163 -5.39 -17.91 1.81
CA LYS A 163 -5.59 -16.74 2.66
C LYS A 163 -4.28 -15.93 2.77
N PRO A 164 -4.30 -14.70 3.31
CA PRO A 164 -3.08 -13.93 3.55
C PRO A 164 -2.04 -14.74 4.34
N THR A 165 -0.79 -14.71 3.89
CA THR A 165 0.29 -15.54 4.46
C THR A 165 0.53 -15.27 5.95
N VAL A 166 0.27 -14.04 6.42
CA VAL A 166 0.31 -13.67 7.86
C VAL A 166 -0.64 -14.50 8.72
N LEU A 167 -1.73 -15.05 8.16
CA LEU A 167 -2.68 -15.91 8.88
C LEU A 167 -2.27 -17.40 8.87
N ASN A 168 -1.22 -17.74 8.12
CA ASN A 168 -0.73 -19.12 7.94
C ASN A 168 0.68 -19.33 8.51
N SER A 169 1.47 -18.28 8.66
CA SER A 169 2.88 -18.37 9.04
C SER A 169 3.20 -17.37 10.14
N ASN A 170 3.52 -17.89 11.34
CA ASN A 170 3.95 -17.06 12.48
C ASN A 170 5.23 -16.28 12.16
N THR A 171 6.11 -16.84 11.32
CA THR A 171 7.33 -16.14 10.89
C THR A 171 6.99 -14.90 10.09
N VAL A 172 6.13 -15.02 9.07
CA VAL A 172 5.68 -13.88 8.26
C VAL A 172 4.90 -12.89 9.12
N LEU A 173 4.03 -13.38 10.01
CA LEU A 173 3.31 -12.52 10.96
C LEU A 173 4.27 -11.66 11.79
N ASN A 174 5.33 -12.24 12.35
CA ASN A 174 6.30 -11.51 13.17
C ASN A 174 7.06 -10.44 12.38
N GLU A 175 7.39 -10.73 11.11
CA GLU A 175 8.02 -9.74 10.21
C GLU A 175 7.08 -8.55 9.97
N PHE A 176 5.81 -8.82 9.66
CA PHE A 176 4.80 -7.77 9.46
C PHE A 176 4.48 -7.02 10.75
N GLN A 177 4.47 -7.68 11.92
CA GLN A 177 4.19 -7.03 13.20
C GLN A 177 5.20 -5.93 13.50
N SER A 178 6.48 -6.19 13.23
CA SER A 178 7.55 -5.20 13.43
C SER A 178 7.33 -3.95 12.56
N ILE A 179 6.88 -4.15 11.31
CA ILE A 179 6.56 -3.07 10.38
C ILE A 179 5.33 -2.29 10.86
N VAL A 180 4.27 -2.98 11.27
CA VAL A 180 3.02 -2.37 11.75
C VAL A 180 3.25 -1.56 13.01
N ASP A 181 4.05 -2.06 13.97
CA ASP A 181 4.36 -1.34 15.19
C ASP A 181 5.13 -0.04 14.89
N GLY A 182 6.09 -0.09 13.96
CA GLY A 182 6.80 1.09 13.48
C GLY A 182 5.89 2.09 12.75
N MET A 183 4.95 1.60 11.92
CA MET A 183 3.96 2.45 11.25
C MET A 183 3.05 3.17 12.26
N LYS A 184 2.53 2.45 13.26
CA LYS A 184 1.66 3.02 14.29
C LYS A 184 2.36 4.10 15.09
N ALA A 185 3.60 3.85 15.52
CA ALA A 185 4.42 4.86 16.19
C ALA A 185 4.66 6.09 15.30
N GLY A 186 4.84 5.88 13.99
CA GLY A 186 4.96 6.96 13.02
C GLY A 186 3.69 7.80 12.91
N LEU A 187 2.51 7.17 12.87
CA LEU A 187 1.21 7.86 12.80
C LEU A 187 0.93 8.66 14.07
N GLU A 188 1.15 8.08 15.26
CA GLU A 188 0.98 8.78 16.54
C GLU A 188 1.86 10.03 16.64
N ALA A 189 3.09 9.99 16.10
CA ALA A 189 3.97 11.15 16.08
C ALA A 189 3.45 12.28 15.17
N VAL A 190 2.76 11.93 14.07
CA VAL A 190 2.16 12.91 13.16
C VAL A 190 0.96 13.61 13.79
N GLU A 191 0.11 12.86 14.50
CA GLU A 191 -1.05 13.44 15.21
C GLU A 191 -0.61 14.46 16.28
N VAL A 192 0.48 14.18 17.00
CA VAL A 192 1.03 15.08 18.04
C VAL A 192 1.61 16.38 17.46
N GLU A 193 2.08 16.38 16.21
CA GLU A 193 2.60 17.59 15.56
C GLU A 193 1.48 18.48 14.95
N ALA A 194 0.27 17.93 14.78
CA ALA A 194 -0.87 18.63 14.20
C ALA A 194 -1.72 19.42 15.24
N ASP A 195 -1.54 19.14 16.53
CA ASP A 195 -2.17 19.82 17.68
C ASP A 195 -1.35 21.01 18.23
#